data_AF-A0A927Y397-F1
#
_entry.id   AF-A0A927Y397-F1
#
_cell.length_a   1.000
_cell.length_b   1.000
_cell.length_c   1.000
_cell.angle_alpha   90.00
_cell.angle_beta   90.00
_cell.angle_gamma   90.00
#
_symmetry.space_group_name_H-M   'P 1'
#
loop_
_entity.id
_entity.type
_entity.pdbx_description
1 polymer ?
#
loop_
_entity_poly.entity_id
_entity_poly.type
_entity_poly.pdbx_seq_one_letter_code
_entity_poly.pdbx_strand_id
1 'polypeptide(L)'
;MKLFDIKYKKDSKELVATCSEHSLNMIRKDIENMGGSIVSIKMKTPLIPNKDKDPLKIEKNEYYRSRYNFFYKKHESGRISTELFKKVKDKLRELKEETKDKAEFQEKFEEYLNDNNIKIIKKQL
;
A
#
# COMPACT_ATOMS: atom_id res chain seq x y z
N MET A 1 -7.38 -19.70 13.88
CA MET A 1 -8.62 -19.48 14.67
C MET A 1 -9.37 -18.30 14.06
N LYS A 2 -10.63 -18.48 13.64
CA LYS A 2 -11.44 -17.38 13.08
C LYS A 2 -12.05 -16.59 14.24
N LEU A 3 -11.83 -15.27 14.23
CA LEU A 3 -12.44 -14.34 15.17
C LEU A 3 -13.52 -13.53 14.44
N PHE A 4 -14.54 -13.12 15.16
CA PHE A 4 -15.67 -12.34 14.66
C PHE A 4 -15.90 -11.13 15.56
N ASP A 5 -16.13 -9.98 14.94
CA ASP A 5 -16.61 -8.78 15.63
C ASP A 5 -18.12 -8.66 15.42
N ILE A 6 -18.87 -8.67 16.53
CA ILE A 6 -20.31 -8.46 16.59
C ILE A 6 -20.55 -7.01 17.03
N LYS A 7 -21.10 -6.18 16.13
CA LYS A 7 -21.61 -4.85 16.45
C LYS A 7 -23.06 -4.96 16.90
N TYR A 8 -23.40 -4.37 18.03
CA TYR A 8 -24.76 -4.35 18.57
C TYR A 8 -25.10 -3.01 19.20
N LYS A 9 -26.39 -2.68 19.26
CA LYS A 9 -26.93 -1.49 19.92
C LYS A 9 -27.60 -1.87 21.23
N LYS A 10 -27.30 -1.11 22.28
CA LYS A 10 -27.97 -1.20 23.58
C LYS A 10 -28.00 0.19 24.21
N ASP A 11 -29.14 0.62 24.73
CA ASP A 11 -29.32 1.93 25.39
C ASP A 11 -28.77 3.11 24.55
N SER A 12 -29.12 3.12 23.26
CA SER A 12 -28.64 4.10 22.26
C SER A 12 -27.12 4.16 22.04
N LYS A 13 -26.35 3.22 22.60
CA LYS A 13 -24.91 3.07 22.39
C LYS A 13 -24.61 1.93 21.42
N GLU A 14 -23.64 2.15 20.54
CA GLU A 14 -23.08 1.11 19.70
C GLU A 14 -21.88 0.47 20.40
N LEU A 15 -21.91 -0.85 20.54
CA LEU A 15 -20.92 -1.66 21.23
C LEU A 15 -20.39 -2.74 20.28
N VAL A 16 -19.18 -3.23 20.57
CA VAL A 16 -18.52 -4.29 19.80
C VAL A 16 -18.07 -5.39 20.74
N ALA A 17 -18.45 -6.63 20.42
CA ALA A 17 -17.94 -7.82 21.09
C ALA A 17 -17.12 -8.65 20.09
N THR A 18 -15.90 -9.05 20.48
CA THR A 18 -15.06 -9.96 19.68
C THR A 18 -15.18 -11.36 20.24
N CYS A 19 -15.42 -12.36 19.39
CA CYS A 19 -15.54 -13.76 19.81
C CYS A 19 -14.96 -14.73 18.80
N SER A 20 -14.76 -15.98 19.25
CA SER A 20 -14.37 -17.08 18.36
C SER A 20 -15.59 -17.64 17.62
N GLU A 21 -15.36 -18.38 16.54
CA GLU A 21 -16.40 -19.14 15.83
C GLU A 21 -17.25 -20.01 16.78
N HIS A 22 -16.61 -20.68 17.74
CA HIS A 22 -17.27 -21.57 18.69
C HIS A 22 -18.15 -20.83 19.71
N SER A 23 -17.85 -19.57 20.00
CA SER A 23 -18.58 -18.76 20.99
C SER A 23 -19.63 -17.84 20.35
N LEU A 24 -19.70 -17.77 19.02
CA LEU A 24 -20.53 -16.81 18.30
C LEU A 24 -22.01 -16.90 18.66
N ASN A 25 -22.54 -18.13 18.71
CA ASN A 25 -23.95 -18.37 19.05
C ASN A 25 -24.27 -18.02 20.51
N MET A 26 -23.34 -18.23 21.44
CA MET A 26 -23.54 -17.86 22.86
C MET A 26 -23.58 -16.34 23.01
N ILE A 27 -22.58 -15.65 22.45
CA ILE A 27 -22.49 -14.18 22.53
C ILE A 27 -23.70 -13.52 21.86
N ARG A 28 -24.21 -14.09 20.76
CA ARG A 28 -25.44 -13.62 20.12
C ARG A 28 -26.64 -13.71 21.08
N LYS A 29 -26.84 -14.85 21.73
CA LYS A 29 -27.92 -15.04 22.70
C LYS A 29 -27.77 -14.11 23.90
N ASP A 30 -26.55 -13.91 24.40
CA ASP A 30 -26.29 -13.01 25.53
C ASP A 30 -26.64 -11.55 25.17
N ILE A 31 -26.30 -11.09 23.96
CA ILE A 31 -26.66 -9.76 23.47
C ILE A 31 -28.18 -9.59 23.40
N GLU A 32 -28.89 -10.58 22.83
CA GLU A 32 -30.35 -10.57 22.73
C GLU A 32 -31.01 -10.59 24.14
N ASN A 33 -30.52 -11.44 25.05
CA ASN A 33 -31.00 -11.53 26.44
C ASN A 33 -30.79 -10.23 27.24
N MET A 34 -29.72 -9.49 26.94
CA MET A 34 -29.42 -8.20 27.57
C MET A 34 -30.22 -7.02 26.97
N GLY A 35 -31.18 -7.28 26.08
CA GLY A 35 -31.97 -6.27 25.39
C GLY A 35 -31.23 -5.56 24.26
N GLY A 36 -30.09 -6.10 23.82
CA GLY A 36 -29.29 -5.56 22.73
C GLY A 36 -29.78 -6.05 21.36
N SER A 37 -29.63 -5.21 20.34
CA SER A 37 -29.93 -5.58 18.94
C SER A 37 -28.65 -5.67 18.12
N ILE A 38 -28.40 -6.83 17.52
CA ILE A 38 -27.24 -7.04 16.65
C ILE A 38 -27.42 -6.24 15.36
N VAL A 39 -26.43 -5.40 15.04
CA VAL A 39 -26.38 -4.58 13.83
C VAL A 39 -25.61 -5.30 12.73
N SER A 40 -24.46 -5.91 13.06
CA SER A 40 -23.66 -6.64 12.08
C SER A 40 -22.70 -7.62 12.74
N ILE A 41 -22.43 -8.73 12.07
CA ILE A 41 -21.36 -9.67 12.44
C ILE A 41 -20.36 -9.69 11.28
N LYS A 42 -19.08 -9.48 11.56
CA LYS A 42 -18.02 -9.51 10.55
C LYS A 42 -16.89 -10.41 11.00
N MET A 43 -16.36 -11.22 10.09
CA MET A 43 -15.14 -11.97 10.34
C MET A 43 -13.98 -10.97 10.50
N LYS A 44 -13.30 -11.04 11.64
CA LYS A 44 -12.11 -10.25 11.90
C LYS A 44 -11.01 -10.78 11.00
N THR A 45 -10.66 -9.99 9.99
CA THR A 45 -9.48 -10.27 9.19
C THR A 45 -8.30 -10.25 10.15
N PRO A 46 -7.42 -11.27 10.16
CA PRO A 46 -6.20 -11.15 10.92
C PRO A 46 -5.54 -9.85 10.49
N LEU A 47 -5.28 -8.96 11.46
CA LEU A 47 -4.37 -7.86 11.25
C LEU A 47 -3.06 -8.54 10.87
N ILE A 48 -2.76 -8.56 9.57
CA ILE A 48 -1.42 -8.93 9.12
C ILE A 48 -0.55 -7.96 9.90
N PRO A 49 0.30 -8.44 10.82
CA PRO A 49 1.16 -7.53 11.55
C PRO A 49 1.86 -6.70 10.48
N ASN A 50 1.78 -5.37 10.61
CA ASN A 50 2.64 -4.50 9.83
C ASN A 50 4.04 -4.94 10.21
N LYS A 51 4.62 -5.86 9.43
CA LYS A 51 6.04 -6.19 9.48
C LYS A 51 6.70 -4.82 9.50
N ASP A 52 7.47 -4.48 10.53
CA ASP A 52 8.21 -3.22 10.59
C ASP A 52 8.85 -3.01 9.22
N LYS A 53 8.21 -2.15 8.43
CA LYS A 53 8.63 -1.92 7.06
C LYS A 53 9.75 -0.95 7.23
N ASP A 54 10.96 -1.46 7.08
CA ASP A 54 12.19 -0.67 7.07
C ASP A 54 11.93 0.67 6.33
N PRO A 55 12.02 1.81 7.03
CA PRO A 55 11.59 3.10 6.48
C PRO A 55 12.39 3.48 5.23
N LEU A 56 13.67 3.10 5.16
CA LEU A 56 14.51 3.31 3.97
C LEU A 56 13.98 2.49 2.79
N LYS A 57 13.51 1.27 3.05
CA LYS A 57 12.85 0.43 2.03
C LYS A 57 11.51 1.00 1.58
N ILE A 58 10.76 1.69 2.45
CA ILE A 58 9.52 2.38 2.05
C ILE A 58 9.86 3.55 1.12
N GLU A 59 10.74 4.46 1.57
CA GLU A 59 11.10 5.65 0.81
C GLU A 59 11.68 5.32 -0.57
N LYS A 60 12.56 4.32 -0.65
CA LYS A 60 13.11 3.85 -1.93
C LYS A 60 12.02 3.31 -2.85
N ASN A 61 11.08 2.53 -2.33
CA ASN A 61 9.97 2.01 -3.12
C ASN A 61 9.02 3.12 -3.60
N GLU A 62 8.75 4.12 -2.76
CA GLU A 62 7.96 5.29 -3.15
C GLU A 62 8.65 6.10 -4.24
N TYR A 63 9.96 6.32 -4.12
CA TYR A 63 10.75 7.00 -5.13
C TYR A 63 10.75 6.23 -6.47
N TYR A 64 11.00 4.93 -6.44
CA TYR A 64 10.90 4.05 -7.61
C TYR A 64 9.52 4.17 -8.28
N ARG A 65 8.43 4.07 -7.51
CA ARG A 65 7.06 4.18 -8.03
C ARG A 65 6.79 5.54 -8.65
N SER A 66 7.26 6.61 -7.99
CA SER A 66 7.14 7.98 -8.47
C SER A 66 7.83 8.16 -9.83
N ARG A 67 9.09 7.72 -9.96
CA ARG A 67 9.84 7.78 -11.22
C ARG A 67 9.23 6.92 -12.32
N TYR A 68 8.87 5.67 -12.00
CA TYR A 68 8.19 4.80 -12.96
C TYR A 68 6.91 5.45 -13.51
N ASN A 69 6.06 5.96 -12.62
CA ASN A 69 4.81 6.63 -13.01
C ASN A 69 5.06 7.90 -13.83
N PHE A 70 6.12 8.65 -13.53
CA PHE A 70 6.50 9.82 -14.33
C PHE A 70 6.80 9.43 -15.77
N PHE A 71 7.68 8.44 -16.00
CA PHE A 71 8.03 7.99 -17.34
C PHE A 71 6.88 7.29 -18.05
N TYR A 72 6.08 6.51 -17.31
CA TYR A 72 4.86 5.89 -17.85
C TYR A 72 3.90 6.95 -18.40
N LYS A 73 3.61 8.02 -17.64
CA LYS A 73 2.77 9.12 -18.13
C LYS A 73 3.37 9.84 -19.34
N LYS A 74 4.70 9.99 -19.39
CA LYS A 74 5.38 10.57 -20.56
C LYS A 74 5.21 9.67 -21.79
N HIS A 75 5.32 8.36 -21.61
CA HIS A 75 5.13 7.36 -22.66
C HIS A 75 3.67 7.36 -23.16
N GLU A 76 2.69 7.30 -22.25
CA GLU A 76 1.27 7.41 -22.61
C GLU A 76 0.93 8.71 -23.35
N SER A 77 1.58 9.82 -22.98
CA SER A 77 1.41 11.11 -23.65
C SER A 77 2.19 11.25 -24.97
N GLY A 78 2.90 10.21 -25.43
CA GLY A 78 3.71 10.25 -26.65
C GLY A 78 4.97 11.13 -26.58
N ARG A 79 5.35 11.61 -25.40
CA ARG A 79 6.52 12.50 -25.21
C ARG A 79 7.85 11.76 -25.19
N ILE A 80 7.83 10.45 -25.01
CA ILE A 80 8.99 9.57 -25.11
C ILE A 80 8.63 8.34 -25.94
N SER A 81 9.59 7.79 -26.66
CA SER A 81 9.40 6.56 -27.43
C SER A 81 9.23 5.34 -26.52
N THR A 82 8.58 4.30 -27.04
CA THR A 82 8.44 3.01 -26.34
C THR A 82 9.80 2.40 -26.00
N GLU A 83 10.79 2.55 -26.89
CA GLU A 83 12.16 2.07 -26.64
C GLU A 83 12.82 2.81 -25.47
N LEU A 84 12.68 4.14 -25.42
CA LEU A 84 13.22 4.94 -24.32
C LEU A 84 12.54 4.58 -23.00
N PHE A 85 11.21 4.43 -23.01
CA PHE A 85 10.48 3.98 -21.83
C PHE A 85 10.94 2.60 -21.35
N LYS A 86 11.14 1.65 -22.26
CA LYS A 86 11.64 0.31 -21.92
C LYS A 86 13.02 0.36 -21.28
N LYS A 87 13.96 1.11 -21.87
CA LYS A 87 15.32 1.31 -21.31
C LYS A 87 15.27 1.90 -19.90
N VAL A 88 14.49 2.96 -19.70
CA VAL A 88 14.34 3.59 -18.37
C VAL A 88 13.67 2.64 -17.38
N LYS A 89 12.67 1.87 -17.79
CA LYS A 89 11.98 0.88 -16.95
C LYS A 89 12.93 -0.22 -16.49
N ASP A 90 13.72 -0.79 -17.41
CA ASP A 90 14.69 -1.81 -17.07
C ASP A 90 15.75 -1.25 -16.11
N LYS A 91 16.28 -0.05 -16.37
CA LYS A 91 17.26 0.59 -15.47
C LYS A 91 16.69 0.89 -14.08
N LEU A 92 15.44 1.36 -13.99
CA LEU A 92 14.76 1.59 -12.71
C LEU A 92 14.63 0.29 -11.91
N ARG A 93 14.40 -0.85 -12.57
CA ARG A 93 14.31 -2.17 -11.93
C ARG A 93 15.69 -2.61 -11.44
N GLU A 94 16.72 -2.50 -12.28
CA GLU A 94 18.11 -2.82 -11.90
C GLU A 94 18.56 -2.03 -10.67
N LEU A 95 18.40 -0.70 -10.70
CA LEU A 95 18.80 0.17 -9.58
C LEU A 95 18.03 -0.15 -8.30
N LYS A 96 16.79 -0.62 -8.40
CA LYS A 96 15.98 -0.98 -7.22
C LYS A 96 16.57 -2.17 -6.47
N GLU A 97 17.17 -3.10 -7.22
CA GLU A 97 17.80 -4.31 -6.69
C GLU A 97 19.24 -4.04 -6.24
N GLU A 98 19.98 -3.21 -6.97
CA GLU A 98 21.39 -2.91 -6.69
C GLU A 98 21.58 -1.96 -5.50
N THR A 99 20.73 -0.96 -5.35
CA THR A 99 20.92 0.11 -4.35
C THR A 99 20.31 -0.23 -3.01
N LYS A 100 20.93 0.24 -1.92
CA LYS A 100 20.43 0.01 -0.56
C LYS A 100 19.33 1.01 -0.20
N ASP A 101 19.60 2.29 -0.37
CA ASP A 101 18.74 3.41 0.03
C ASP A 101 18.34 4.30 -1.17
N LYS A 102 17.52 5.30 -0.87
CA LYS A 102 16.98 6.24 -1.86
C LYS A 102 18.04 7.20 -2.42
N ALA A 103 19.03 7.59 -1.63
CA ALA A 103 20.04 8.56 -2.08
C ALA A 103 20.91 7.93 -3.16
N GLU A 104 21.43 6.72 -2.91
CA GLU A 104 22.21 5.98 -3.91
C GLU A 104 21.37 5.66 -5.16
N PHE A 105 20.10 5.27 -4.99
CA PHE A 105 19.19 5.07 -6.12
C PHE A 105 19.04 6.34 -6.96
N GLN A 106 18.83 7.48 -6.29
CA GLN A 106 18.60 8.75 -6.95
C GLN A 106 19.84 9.19 -7.73
N GLU A 107 21.02 9.16 -7.10
CA GLU A 107 22.29 9.56 -7.71
C GLU A 107 22.55 8.76 -8.99
N LYS A 108 22.58 7.42 -8.90
CA LYS A 108 22.81 6.54 -10.06
C LYS A 108 21.77 6.70 -11.16
N PHE A 109 20.53 7.00 -10.78
CA PHE A 109 19.46 7.24 -11.75
C PHE A 109 19.63 8.59 -12.46
N GLU A 110 20.04 9.64 -11.75
CA GLU A 110 20.33 10.96 -12.33
C GLU A 110 21.55 10.90 -13.25
N GLU A 111 22.61 10.18 -12.88
CA GLU A 111 23.76 9.89 -13.73
C GLU A 111 23.32 9.22 -15.05
N TYR A 112 22.54 8.14 -14.95
CA TYR A 112 22.02 7.43 -16.13
C TYR A 112 21.24 8.35 -17.08
N LEU A 113 20.41 9.24 -16.54
CA LEU A 113 19.64 10.19 -17.35
C LEU A 113 20.54 11.21 -18.05
N ASN A 114 21.58 11.69 -17.37
CA ASN A 114 22.55 12.62 -17.93
C ASN A 114 23.38 11.96 -19.04
N ASP A 115 23.91 10.76 -18.80
CA ASP A 115 24.72 10.01 -19.78
C ASP A 115 23.94 9.70 -21.06
N ASN A 116 22.65 9.41 -20.94
CA ASN A 116 21.78 9.13 -22.08
C ASN A 116 21.14 10.40 -22.68
N ASN A 117 21.55 11.58 -22.22
CA ASN A 117 21.03 12.89 -22.63
C ASN A 117 19.48 12.96 -22.58
N ILE A 118 18.89 12.28 -21.60
CA ILE A 118 17.44 12.21 -21.39
C ILE A 118 17.02 13.50 -20.69
N LYS A 119 16.81 14.57 -21.47
CA LYS A 119 16.33 15.85 -20.95
C LYS A 119 14.87 15.71 -20.51
N ILE A 120 14.68 15.47 -19.22
CA ILE A 120 13.36 15.59 -18.61
C ILE A 120 13.00 17.07 -18.60
N ILE A 121 12.15 17.50 -19.54
CA ILE A 121 11.58 18.85 -19.52
C ILE A 121 10.75 18.96 -18.22
N LYS A 122 11.36 19.53 -17.18
CA LYS A 122 10.65 20.07 -16.02
C LYS A 122 9.86 21.26 -16.56
N LYS A 123 8.53 21.12 -16.63
CA LYS A 123 7.69 22.29 -16.80
C LYS A 123 7.91 23.12 -15.54
N GLN A 124 8.59 24.26 -15.65
CA GLN A 124 8.53 25.29 -14.61
C GLN A 124 7.04 25.64 -14.45
N LEU A 125 6.55 25.48 -13.23
CA LEU A 125 5.25 25.99 -12.79
C LEU A 125 5.42 27.46 -12.44
#